data_AF-I6WIW7-F1
#
_entry.id   AF-I6WIW7-F1
#
_cell.length_a   1.000
_cell.length_b   1.000
_cell.length_c   1.000
_cell.angle_alpha   90.00
_cell.angle_beta   90.00
_cell.angle_gamma   90.00
#
_symmetry.space_group_name_H-M   'P 1'
#
loop_
_entity.id
_entity.type
_entity.pdbx_description
1 polymer ?
#
loop_
_entity_poly.entity_id
_entity_poly.type
_entity_poly.pdbx_seq_one_letter_code
_entity_poly.pdbx_strand_id
1 'polypeptide(L)'
;PLLARGNFNPEFISVLSHKQNDTKKSKIKVTYQREMDRYTNQWNRLHWIGNNYKNQNTVTFTSTYEVDWQNHTVKLIGTDSKETNPGV
;
A
#
# COMPACT_ATOMS: atom_id res chain seq x y z
N PRO A 1 -9.51 6.33 16.17
CA PRO A 1 -9.55 4.87 15.84
C PRO A 1 -8.14 4.30 15.71
N LEU A 2 -7.90 3.01 15.95
CA LEU A 2 -6.53 2.42 15.85
C LEU A 2 -5.91 2.64 14.46
N LEU A 3 -6.66 2.40 13.38
CA LEU A 3 -6.20 2.62 12.01
C LEU A 3 -5.83 4.08 11.70
N ALA A 4 -6.40 5.05 12.42
CA ALA A 4 -6.15 6.47 12.16
C ALA A 4 -4.84 6.99 12.79
N ARG A 5 -4.31 6.31 13.82
CA ARG A 5 -3.14 6.78 14.60
C ARG A 5 -2.09 5.71 14.85
N GLY A 6 -2.29 4.54 14.26
CA GLY A 6 -1.51 3.33 14.52
C GLY A 6 -1.21 2.65 13.21
N ASN A 7 -1.64 1.40 13.07
CA ASN A 7 -1.36 0.60 11.90
C ASN A 7 -2.62 -0.13 11.42
N PHE A 8 -2.53 -0.65 10.21
CA PHE A 8 -3.46 -1.61 9.64
C PHE A 8 -2.71 -2.93 9.43
N ASN A 9 -3.28 -4.04 9.89
CA ASN A 9 -2.76 -5.39 9.67
C ASN A 9 -3.66 -6.08 8.62
N PRO A 10 -3.39 -5.91 7.31
CA PRO A 10 -4.24 -6.46 6.28
C PRO A 10 -4.13 -7.99 6.20
N GLU A 11 -5.29 -8.66 6.17
CA GLU A 11 -5.41 -10.07 5.80
C GLU A 11 -6.33 -10.16 4.58
N PHE A 12 -5.74 -10.33 3.39
CA PHE A 12 -6.47 -10.45 2.13
C PHE A 12 -6.01 -11.70 1.37
N ILE A 13 -6.95 -12.42 0.79
CA ILE A 13 -6.70 -13.61 -0.02
C ILE A 13 -7.10 -13.32 -1.47
N SER A 14 -6.20 -13.64 -2.40
CA SER A 14 -6.47 -13.62 -3.84
C SER A 14 -6.25 -15.01 -4.41
N VAL A 15 -7.19 -15.52 -5.19
CA VAL A 15 -7.09 -16.83 -5.85
C VAL A 15 -6.86 -16.60 -7.34
N LEU A 16 -5.78 -17.17 -7.87
CA LEU A 16 -5.39 -17.08 -9.28
C LEU A 16 -5.28 -18.48 -9.88
N SER A 17 -5.65 -18.63 -11.15
CA SER A 17 -5.46 -19.86 -11.92
C SER A 17 -4.44 -19.67 -13.04
N HIS A 18 -3.72 -20.74 -13.40
CA HIS A 18 -2.75 -20.77 -14.48
C HIS A 18 -2.94 -22.07 -15.28
N LYS A 19 -2.79 -22.00 -16.61
CA LYS A 19 -2.92 -23.18 -17.46
C LYS A 19 -1.73 -24.10 -17.26
N GLN A 20 -1.98 -25.37 -16.91
CA GLN A 20 -0.91 -26.31 -16.57
C GLN A 20 0.04 -26.63 -17.74
N ASN A 21 -0.43 -26.50 -18.98
CA ASN A 21 0.39 -26.69 -20.18
C ASN A 21 1.24 -25.47 -20.57
N ASP A 22 1.09 -24.32 -19.90
CA ASP A 22 1.91 -23.13 -20.14
C ASP A 22 3.16 -23.15 -19.26
N THR A 23 4.32 -23.32 -19.89
CA THR A 23 5.64 -23.38 -19.25
C THR A 23 6.21 -22.02 -18.87
N LYS A 24 5.52 -20.93 -19.18
CA LYS A 24 5.99 -19.58 -18.87
C LYS A 24 5.79 -19.25 -17.40
N LYS A 25 6.82 -18.61 -16.83
CA LYS A 25 6.72 -17.92 -15.54
C LYS A 25 5.84 -16.67 -15.67
N SER A 26 5.19 -16.28 -14.57
CA SER A 26 4.42 -15.04 -14.49
C SER A 26 4.99 -14.07 -13.45
N LYS A 27 4.46 -12.85 -13.40
CA LYS A 27 4.83 -11.85 -12.42
C LYS A 27 3.59 -11.40 -11.63
N ILE A 28 3.71 -11.37 -10.30
CA ILE A 28 2.69 -10.84 -9.40
C ILE A 28 3.26 -9.59 -8.72
N LYS A 29 2.51 -8.48 -8.77
CA LYS A 29 2.82 -7.26 -8.02
C LYS A 29 1.87 -7.15 -6.84
N VAL A 30 2.43 -7.03 -5.64
CA VAL A 30 1.68 -6.79 -4.41
C VAL A 30 1.99 -5.37 -3.94
N THR A 31 0.97 -4.54 -3.81
CA THR A 31 1.11 -3.12 -3.46
C THR A 31 0.35 -2.80 -2.18
N TYR A 32 1.06 -2.28 -1.18
CA TYR A 32 0.50 -1.75 0.06
C TYR A 32 0.63 -0.23 0.01
N GLN A 33 -0.43 0.48 0.41
CA GLN A 33 -0.45 1.95 0.37
C GLN A 33 -1.15 2.50 1.62
N ARG A 34 -0.61 3.61 2.15
CA ARG A 34 -1.31 4.48 3.09
C ARG A 34 -1.54 5.84 2.47
N GLU A 35 -2.75 6.36 2.62
CA GLU A 35 -3.09 7.75 2.35
C GLU A 35 -3.17 8.48 3.69
N MET A 36 -2.34 9.50 3.86
CA MET A 36 -2.24 10.27 5.10
C MET A 36 -2.90 11.62 4.92
N ASP A 37 -3.91 11.87 5.74
CA ASP A 37 -4.61 13.13 5.80
C ASP A 37 -3.89 14.10 6.75
N ARG A 38 -3.98 15.40 6.45
CA ARG A 38 -3.53 16.46 7.36
C ARG A 38 -4.75 17.04 8.06
N TYR A 39 -4.97 16.67 9.31
CA TYR A 39 -5.94 17.32 10.17
C TYR A 39 -5.33 18.57 10.81
N THR A 40 -6.06 19.68 10.87
CA THR A 40 -5.62 20.92 11.51
C THR A 40 -6.75 21.55 12.31
N ASN A 41 -6.39 22.37 13.30
CA ASN A 41 -7.31 23.27 13.95
C ASN A 41 -6.75 24.70 13.98
N GLN A 42 -7.65 25.67 14.05
CA GLN A 42 -7.32 27.09 14.16
C GLN A 42 -8.28 27.76 15.14
N TRP A 43 -7.73 28.52 16.09
CA TRP A 43 -8.51 29.39 16.95
C TRP A 43 -8.75 30.73 16.24
N ASN A 44 -10.01 31.10 16.01
CA ASN A 44 -10.35 32.34 15.29
C ASN A 44 -10.57 33.55 16.23
N ARG A 45 -10.07 33.48 17.47
CA ARG A 45 -10.31 34.43 18.58
C ARG A 45 -11.66 34.31 19.28
N LEU A 46 -12.58 33.46 18.80
CA LEU A 46 -13.89 33.20 19.42
C LEU A 46 -14.15 31.70 19.66
N HIS A 47 -13.85 30.86 18.67
CA HIS A 47 -13.99 29.41 18.77
C HIS A 47 -12.91 28.69 17.92
N TRP A 48 -12.77 27.38 18.13
CA TRP A 48 -11.92 26.53 17.29
C TRP A 48 -12.63 26.15 16.00
N ILE A 49 -11.87 26.02 14.91
CA ILE A 49 -12.31 25.49 13.62
C ILE A 49 -11.38 24.34 13.25
N GLY A 50 -11.93 23.16 12.97
CA GLY A 50 -11.17 22.00 12.50
C GLY A 50 -11.33 21.81 10.99
N ASN A 51 -10.25 21.44 10.31
CA ASN A 51 -10.25 21.09 8.89
C ASN A 51 -9.47 19.81 8.66
N ASN A 52 -9.95 18.96 7.74
CA ASN A 52 -9.25 17.78 7.28
C ASN A 52 -8.89 17.91 5.80
N TYR A 53 -7.60 17.85 5.49
CA TYR A 53 -7.11 17.85 4.12
C TYR A 53 -6.73 16.42 3.73
N LYS A 54 -7.46 15.85 2.78
CA LYS A 54 -7.29 14.44 2.41
C LYS A 54 -6.01 14.20 1.62
N ASN A 55 -5.44 13.01 1.80
CA ASN A 55 -4.31 12.46 1.03
C ASN A 55 -3.20 13.48 0.74
N GLN A 56 -2.68 14.11 1.80
CA GLN A 56 -1.59 15.09 1.70
C GLN A 56 -0.21 14.42 1.66
N ASN A 57 -0.11 13.16 2.09
CA ASN A 57 1.04 12.31 1.84
C ASN A 57 0.56 10.88 1.49
N THR A 58 1.04 10.34 0.37
CA THR A 58 0.81 8.95 -0.03
C THR A 58 2.12 8.19 0.10
N VAL A 59 2.10 7.08 0.83
CA VAL A 59 3.26 6.18 0.94
C VAL A 59 2.89 4.81 0.42
N THR A 60 3.64 4.35 -0.58
CA THR A 60 3.36 3.15 -1.34
C THR A 60 4.59 2.25 -1.35
N PHE A 61 4.37 0.96 -1.08
CA PHE A 61 5.37 -0.09 -1.21
C PHE A 61 4.85 -1.16 -2.15
N THR A 62 5.63 -1.52 -3.16
CA THR A 62 5.31 -2.58 -4.12
C THR A 62 6.42 -3.61 -4.17
N SER A 63 6.07 -4.89 -4.03
CA SER A 63 6.96 -6.02 -4.30
C SER A 63 6.53 -6.74 -5.57
N THR A 64 7.47 -7.07 -6.43
CA THR A 64 7.24 -7.87 -7.65
C THR A 64 7.87 -9.24 -7.49
N TYR A 65 7.04 -10.27 -7.58
CA TYR A 65 7.43 -11.67 -7.51
C TYR A 65 7.38 -12.31 -8.90
N GLU A 66 8.41 -13.05 -9.27
CA GLU A 66 8.36 -14.03 -10.34
C GLU A 66 7.81 -15.34 -9.77
N VAL A 67 6.81 -15.91 -10.42
CA VAL A 67 6.16 -17.17 -10.04
C VAL A 67 6.53 -18.24 -11.05
N ASP A 68 7.14 -19.31 -10.56
CA ASP A 68 7.39 -20.54 -11.29
C ASP A 68 6.27 -21.53 -10.97
N TRP A 69 5.33 -21.66 -11.89
CA TRP A 69 4.12 -22.49 -11.71
C TRP A 69 4.41 -23.99 -11.72
N GLN A 70 5.47 -24.40 -12.42
CA GLN A 70 5.88 -25.79 -12.55
C GLN A 70 6.58 -26.28 -11.28
N ASN A 71 7.45 -25.44 -10.73
CA ASN A 71 8.25 -25.78 -9.54
C ASN A 71 7.58 -25.34 -8.23
N HIS A 72 6.46 -24.63 -8.29
CA HIS A 72 5.77 -24.03 -7.13
C HIS A 72 6.69 -23.16 -6.27
N THR A 73 7.55 -22.37 -6.92
CA THR A 73 8.48 -21.46 -6.25
C THR A 73 8.22 -20.02 -6.64
N VAL A 74 8.60 -19.11 -5.75
CA VAL A 74 8.54 -17.67 -5.98
C VAL A 74 9.89 -17.03 -5.73
N LYS A 75 10.21 -15.99 -6.52
CA LYS A 75 11.40 -15.18 -6.34
C LYS A 75 11.03 -13.71 -6.30
N LEU A 76 11.49 -12.99 -5.28
CA LEU A 76 11.42 -11.53 -5.28
C LEU A 76 12.38 -10.99 -6.36
N ILE A 77 11.83 -10.29 -7.35
CA ILE A 77 12.59 -9.76 -8.49
C ILE A 77 12.67 -8.24 -8.51
N GLY A 78 11.94 -7.54 -7.64
CA GLY A 78 12.06 -6.10 -7.50
C GLY A 78 11.13 -5.50 -6.45
N THR A 79 11.53 -4.34 -5.95
CA THR A 79 10.76 -3.54 -4.99
C THR A 79 10.75 -2.08 -5.41
N ASP A 80 9.66 -1.39 -5.17
CA ASP A 80 9.49 0.05 -5.38
C ASP A 80 8.89 0.67 -4.12
N SER A 81 9.55 1.71 -3.59
CA SER A 81 9.09 2.46 -2.42
C SER A 81 8.98 3.92 -2.79
N LYS A 82 7.80 4.51 -2.54
CA LYS A 82 7.50 5.90 -2.88
C LYS A 82 6.82 6.59 -1.72
N GLU A 83 7.17 7.84 -1.53
CA GLU A 83 6.53 8.75 -0.59
C GLU A 83 6.42 10.11 -1.26
N THR A 84 5.21 10.65 -1.36
CA THR A 84 4.97 11.89 -2.11
C THR A 84 5.46 13.14 -1.37
N ASN A 85 5.48 13.09 -0.03
CA ASN A 85 5.96 14.20 0.80
C ASN A 85 6.75 13.64 2.00
N PRO A 86 8.04 13.31 1.82
CA PRO A 86 8.82 12.63 2.86
C PRO A 86 9.13 13.55 4.05
N GLY A 87 9.07 12.97 5.26
CA GLY A 87 9.41 13.66 6.51
C GLY A 87 8.23 14.30 7.24
N VAL A 88 6.98 14.06 6.80
CA VAL A 88 5.74 14.54 7.45
C VAL A 88 4.96 13.44 8.16
#